data_AF-U6RFQ8-F1
#
_entry.id   AF-U6RFQ8-F1
#
_cell.length_a   1.000
_cell.length_b   1.000
_cell.length_c   1.000
_cell.angle_alpha   90.00
_cell.angle_beta   90.00
_cell.angle_gamma   90.00
#
_symmetry.space_group_name_H-M   'P 1'
#
loop_
_entity.id
_entity.type
_entity.pdbx_description
1 polymer ?
#
loop_
_entity_poly.entity_id
_entity_poly.type
_entity_poly.pdbx_seq_one_letter_code
_entity_poly.pdbx_strand_id
1 'polypeptide(L)'
;MKNQVSLYRRGVFFLFSGMVVLPALAQTQQEVPLIKSTRTSTYKAVLKDTAWTAGPIVAQIHFVRYDNQGRKVVENLLNPDGSAKNKLLYIYDNDGKIKEEITASVKQGGVTRVYQYDYDGEGRLNRKVTLDADRNVVGETVILRNENDKIVKRISEGISTRMNDGKKTKNRCMTEIVYDEDGRIKEVMEDDSAFPKVGKKSRPFDKRDTVALKRFSEGSSMQPKVPKNKKVDFDYDAYGNWIKRTEYDGVNPEFIIVRTIDYAGQDTDWEKMLLNGQVKSVSQTSSVAIPKGPGSIDKGKKQGTFFRCEFNNEGRKILDQSYSDIGVAGEITEYNYDEEGNILEEIRKSATGKLLNTVRWAYDSKGHLKSKSLQDINGEVLRKGVFRYDIEGNCISEMWFSKEGTKFSEFRYKYDSAGQLIAKDVLFHQEAGEEYEPLKYEWNSRGRIAEEWRGLPQNVQHYTYKYSVRGEVISGTEPVQGQADVEYVYKFYNDEHGNWKKRVKFFNDVPVLYEEREYVYYK
;
A
#
# COMPACT_ATOMS: atom_id res chain seq x y z
N MET A 1 2.72 -80.33 -8.25
CA MET A 1 3.69 -79.46 -8.94
C MET A 1 3.21 -78.01 -8.80
N LYS A 2 4.15 -77.09 -8.51
CA LYS A 2 4.13 -75.61 -8.38
C LYS A 2 2.92 -74.88 -9.04
N ASN A 3 2.34 -73.78 -8.54
CA ASN A 3 2.76 -72.74 -7.59
C ASN A 3 1.54 -71.94 -7.05
N GLN A 4 1.76 -71.24 -5.92
CA GLN A 4 0.88 -70.34 -5.11
C GLN A 4 0.35 -69.09 -5.86
N VAL A 5 -0.65 -68.30 -5.42
CA VAL A 5 -0.76 -67.46 -4.18
C VAL A 5 -2.25 -67.04 -3.95
N SER A 6 -2.88 -67.50 -2.86
CA SER A 6 -3.30 -66.81 -1.60
C SER A 6 -4.34 -65.67 -1.68
N LEU A 7 -5.58 -66.01 -1.30
CA LEU A 7 -6.70 -65.12 -0.92
C LEU A 7 -6.68 -64.82 0.59
N TYR A 8 -7.16 -63.64 0.99
CA TYR A 8 -7.64 -63.39 2.36
C TYR A 8 -9.03 -62.75 2.32
N ARG A 9 -9.99 -63.34 3.06
CA ARG A 9 -11.27 -62.71 3.44
C ARG A 9 -11.77 -63.22 4.80
N ARG A 10 -12.12 -62.23 5.65
CA ARG A 10 -13.17 -62.16 6.70
C ARG A 10 -13.00 -62.90 8.04
N GLY A 11 -13.24 -62.14 9.12
CA GLY A 11 -13.77 -62.68 10.39
C GLY A 11 -13.48 -61.88 11.67
N VAL A 12 -14.29 -60.85 11.95
CA VAL A 12 -14.76 -60.26 13.25
C VAL A 12 -14.03 -60.59 14.58
N PHE A 13 -13.71 -59.56 15.39
CA PHE A 13 -13.90 -59.55 16.86
C PHE A 13 -14.01 -58.11 17.42
N PHE A 14 -14.93 -57.92 18.37
CA PHE A 14 -15.17 -56.70 19.17
C PHE A 14 -13.99 -56.37 20.10
N LEU A 15 -13.75 -55.07 20.40
CA LEU A 15 -13.13 -54.66 21.67
C LEU A 15 -13.41 -53.20 22.06
N PHE A 16 -13.40 -53.03 23.38
CA PHE A 16 -13.98 -52.03 24.25
C PHE A 16 -13.50 -50.57 24.12
N SER A 17 -14.42 -49.71 24.60
CA SER A 17 -14.30 -48.29 24.93
C SER A 17 -13.04 -47.89 25.71
N GLY A 18 -12.42 -46.81 25.25
CA GLY A 18 -11.42 -46.02 25.98
C GLY A 18 -11.39 -44.60 25.43
N MET A 19 -12.28 -43.73 25.93
CA MET A 19 -12.22 -42.29 25.68
C MET A 19 -10.94 -41.73 26.31
N VAL A 20 -9.96 -41.37 25.48
CA VAL A 20 -8.92 -40.41 25.85
C VAL A 20 -9.40 -39.06 25.33
N VAL A 21 -9.96 -38.25 26.22
CA VAL A 21 -10.21 -36.83 25.95
C VAL A 21 -8.85 -36.13 26.01
N LEU A 22 -8.22 -35.93 24.85
CA LEU A 22 -7.17 -34.93 24.73
C LEU A 22 -7.85 -33.56 24.71
N PRO A 23 -7.46 -32.61 25.59
CA PRO A 23 -7.95 -31.25 25.48
C PRO A 23 -7.50 -30.72 24.12
N ALA A 24 -8.47 -30.35 23.29
CA ALA A 24 -8.21 -29.60 22.08
C ALA A 24 -7.51 -28.31 22.50
N LEU A 25 -6.19 -28.25 22.28
CA LEU A 25 -5.48 -27.00 22.16
C LEU A 25 -6.20 -26.24 21.06
N ALA A 26 -7.04 -25.29 21.46
CA ALA A 26 -7.53 -24.26 20.57
C ALA A 26 -6.27 -23.53 20.05
N GLN A 27 -5.77 -23.96 18.90
CA GLN A 27 -5.00 -23.06 18.04
C GLN A 27 -5.95 -21.90 17.78
N THR A 28 -5.77 -20.81 18.52
CA THR A 28 -6.25 -19.49 18.11
C THR A 28 -5.74 -19.31 16.70
N GLN A 29 -6.62 -19.51 15.73
CA GLN A 29 -6.33 -19.29 14.33
C GLN A 29 -6.00 -17.80 14.25
N GLN A 30 -4.71 -17.48 14.16
CA GLN A 30 -4.26 -16.09 14.14
C GLN A 30 -4.96 -15.42 12.96
N GLU A 31 -5.83 -14.47 13.26
CA GLU A 31 -6.61 -13.79 12.25
C GLU A 31 -5.64 -13.10 11.30
N VAL A 32 -5.66 -13.50 10.02
CA VAL A 32 -4.73 -12.95 9.04
C VAL A 32 -5.20 -11.52 8.76
N PRO A 33 -4.39 -10.49 9.09
CA PRO A 33 -4.81 -9.11 8.87
C PRO A 33 -5.01 -8.87 7.38
N LEU A 34 -5.94 -7.96 7.05
CA LEU A 34 -6.15 -7.54 5.67
C LEU A 34 -4.87 -6.94 5.11
N ILE A 35 -4.58 -7.20 3.84
CA ILE A 35 -3.44 -6.59 3.16
C ILE A 35 -3.85 -5.18 2.73
N LYS A 36 -3.11 -4.16 3.18
CA LYS A 36 -3.29 -2.76 2.74
C LYS A 36 -2.62 -2.52 1.40
N SER A 37 -1.42 -3.08 1.23
CA SER A 37 -0.56 -2.80 0.08
C SER A 37 0.38 -3.97 -0.20
N THR A 38 0.72 -4.19 -1.46
CA THR A 38 1.81 -5.09 -1.85
C THR A 38 2.67 -4.48 -2.92
N ARG A 39 3.97 -4.76 -2.84
CA ARG A 39 4.95 -4.44 -3.87
C ARG A 39 5.73 -5.67 -4.26
N THR A 40 5.72 -6.02 -5.54
CA THR A 40 6.47 -7.16 -6.08
C THR A 40 7.55 -6.67 -7.06
N SER A 41 8.80 -6.99 -6.76
CA SER A 41 9.97 -6.63 -7.57
C SER A 41 10.76 -7.89 -7.95
N THR A 42 11.24 -7.97 -9.19
CA THR A 42 12.10 -9.06 -9.66
C THR A 42 13.54 -8.58 -9.79
N TYR A 43 14.44 -9.21 -9.03
CA TYR A 43 15.86 -8.89 -9.00
C TYR A 43 16.66 -9.98 -9.71
N LYS A 44 17.76 -9.59 -10.35
CA LYS A 44 18.81 -10.55 -10.73
C LYS A 44 19.47 -11.08 -9.46
N ALA A 45 19.62 -12.39 -9.34
CA ALA A 45 20.36 -12.98 -8.23
C ALA A 45 21.86 -12.68 -8.39
N VAL A 46 22.50 -12.20 -7.31
CA VAL A 46 23.93 -11.91 -7.29
C VAL A 46 24.54 -12.60 -6.09
N LEU A 47 25.60 -13.39 -6.33
CA LEU A 47 26.37 -14.03 -5.28
C LEU A 47 27.25 -12.97 -4.62
N LYS A 48 27.05 -12.75 -3.32
CA LYS A 48 27.87 -11.88 -2.51
C LYS A 48 28.41 -12.67 -1.33
N ASP A 49 29.73 -12.70 -1.20
CA ASP A 49 30.46 -13.56 -0.26
C ASP A 49 30.10 -15.04 -0.47
N THR A 50 29.20 -15.59 0.34
CA THR A 50 28.72 -16.99 0.27
C THR A 50 27.20 -17.09 0.12
N ALA A 51 26.48 -15.96 0.03
CA ALA A 51 25.03 -15.93 -0.02
C ALA A 51 24.52 -15.27 -1.31
N TRP A 52 23.49 -15.87 -1.90
CA TRP A 52 22.77 -15.25 -3.02
C TRP A 52 21.86 -14.14 -2.50
N THR A 53 22.02 -12.94 -3.06
CA THR A 53 21.30 -11.74 -2.64
C THR A 53 20.63 -11.06 -3.84
N ALA A 54 19.63 -10.21 -3.56
CA ALA A 54 18.97 -9.41 -4.58
C ALA A 54 19.92 -8.35 -5.15
N GLY A 55 20.20 -8.44 -6.45
CA GLY A 55 20.99 -7.46 -7.20
C GLY A 55 20.11 -6.34 -7.78
N PRO A 56 20.33 -5.90 -9.03
CA PRO A 56 19.49 -4.88 -9.68
C PRO A 56 18.10 -5.44 -10.06
N ILE A 57 17.09 -4.55 -10.11
CA ILE A 57 15.77 -4.87 -10.64
C ILE A 57 15.87 -5.07 -12.16
N VAL A 58 15.32 -6.17 -12.67
CA VAL A 58 15.42 -6.56 -14.08
C VAL A 58 14.07 -6.73 -14.78
N ALA A 59 12.96 -6.66 -14.04
CA ALA A 59 11.61 -6.72 -14.59
C ALA A 59 10.74 -5.58 -14.06
N GLN A 60 9.51 -5.53 -14.58
CA GLN A 60 8.51 -4.55 -14.13
C GLN A 60 8.19 -4.75 -12.66
N ILE A 61 7.95 -3.64 -11.96
CA ILE A 61 7.58 -3.63 -10.55
C ILE A 61 6.06 -3.50 -10.47
N HIS A 62 5.41 -4.38 -9.72
CA HIS A 62 3.96 -4.39 -9.58
C HIS A 62 3.55 -4.00 -8.18
N PHE A 63 2.68 -3.00 -8.08
CA PHE A 63 2.15 -2.48 -6.83
C PHE A 63 0.63 -2.64 -6.83
N VAL A 64 0.07 -3.09 -5.71
CA VAL A 64 -1.36 -3.23 -5.52
C VAL A 64 -1.74 -2.59 -4.20
N ARG A 65 -2.79 -1.78 -4.20
CA ARG A 65 -3.42 -1.29 -2.97
C ARG A 65 -4.81 -1.86 -2.84
N TYR A 66 -5.23 -2.02 -1.60
CA TYR A 66 -6.53 -2.55 -1.24
C TYR A 66 -7.27 -1.56 -0.34
N ASP A 67 -8.60 -1.63 -0.35
CA ASP A 67 -9.42 -0.92 0.63
C ASP A 67 -9.48 -1.67 1.97
N ASN A 68 -10.22 -1.08 2.92
CA ASN A 68 -10.46 -1.64 4.25
C ASN A 68 -11.28 -2.95 4.26
N GLN A 69 -11.75 -3.42 3.11
CA GLN A 69 -12.41 -4.72 2.95
C GLN A 69 -11.51 -5.74 2.23
N GLY A 70 -10.24 -5.38 1.96
CA GLY A 70 -9.29 -6.24 1.25
C GLY A 70 -9.53 -6.35 -0.25
N ARG A 71 -10.32 -5.44 -0.84
CA ARG A 71 -10.59 -5.42 -2.29
C ARG A 71 -9.59 -4.50 -2.97
N LYS A 72 -9.09 -4.89 -4.16
CA LYS A 72 -8.13 -4.07 -4.91
C LYS A 72 -8.73 -2.73 -5.28
N VAL A 73 -8.04 -1.63 -5.03
CA VAL A 73 -8.46 -0.28 -5.46
C VAL A 73 -7.60 0.26 -6.61
N VAL A 74 -6.31 -0.10 -6.63
CA VAL A 74 -5.40 0.27 -7.71
C VAL A 74 -4.32 -0.79 -7.91
N GLU A 75 -3.97 -1.01 -9.17
CA GLU A 75 -2.77 -1.72 -9.60
C GLU A 75 -1.88 -0.79 -10.43
N ASN A 76 -0.63 -0.66 -10.00
CA ASN A 76 0.40 0.12 -10.69
C ASN A 76 1.48 -0.83 -11.21
N LEU A 77 1.87 -0.64 -12.47
CA LEU A 77 2.97 -1.33 -13.11
C LEU A 77 4.03 -0.31 -13.46
N LEU A 78 5.24 -0.47 -12.92
CA LEU A 78 6.38 0.41 -13.15
C LEU A 78 7.43 -0.30 -14.01
N ASN A 79 8.24 0.47 -14.73
CA ASN A 79 9.43 -0.04 -15.40
C ASN A 79 10.51 -0.42 -14.36
N PRO A 80 11.56 -1.17 -14.73
CA PRO A 80 12.64 -1.54 -13.81
C PRO A 80 13.34 -0.36 -13.12
N ASP A 81 13.33 0.82 -13.74
CA ASP A 81 13.87 2.08 -13.21
C ASP A 81 12.92 2.80 -12.23
N GLY A 82 11.73 2.24 -11.98
CA GLY A 82 10.71 2.83 -11.10
C GLY A 82 9.77 3.82 -11.79
N SER A 83 9.98 4.16 -13.07
CA SER A 83 9.07 5.05 -13.80
C SER A 83 7.71 4.39 -14.07
N ALA A 84 6.62 5.16 -14.02
CA ALA A 84 5.28 4.65 -14.34
C ALA A 84 5.19 4.05 -15.74
N LYS A 85 4.46 2.93 -15.85
CA LYS A 85 4.14 2.30 -17.13
C LYS A 85 2.64 2.25 -17.37
N ASN A 86 1.93 1.47 -16.57
CA ASN A 86 0.48 1.26 -16.67
C ASN A 86 -0.17 1.35 -15.30
N LYS A 87 -1.45 1.72 -15.29
CA LYS A 87 -2.28 1.78 -14.09
C LYS A 87 -3.66 1.20 -14.40
N LEU A 88 -4.24 0.50 -13.43
CA LEU A 88 -5.63 0.05 -13.44
C LEU A 88 -6.27 0.43 -12.12
N LEU A 89 -7.38 1.15 -12.20
CA LEU A 89 -8.18 1.53 -11.03
C LEU A 89 -9.47 0.74 -11.00
N TYR A 90 -9.92 0.44 -9.79
CA TYR A 90 -11.14 -0.29 -9.51
C TYR A 90 -12.11 0.59 -8.73
N ILE A 91 -13.31 0.77 -9.26
CA ILE A 91 -14.37 1.55 -8.63
C ILE A 91 -15.54 0.62 -8.35
N TYR A 92 -15.94 0.55 -7.09
CA TYR A 92 -17.01 -0.33 -6.62
C TYR A 92 -18.34 0.43 -6.48
N ASP A 93 -19.45 -0.28 -6.66
CA ASP A 93 -20.77 0.17 -6.23
C ASP A 93 -20.99 -0.07 -4.72
N ASN A 94 -22.19 0.29 -4.24
CA ASN A 94 -22.56 0.15 -2.83
C ASN A 94 -22.67 -1.33 -2.39
N ASP A 95 -22.90 -2.25 -3.32
CA ASP A 95 -22.96 -3.69 -3.05
C ASP A 95 -21.56 -4.34 -3.10
N GLY A 96 -20.53 -3.54 -3.36
CA GLY A 96 -19.15 -4.00 -3.45
C GLY A 96 -18.79 -4.74 -4.73
N LYS A 97 -19.59 -4.62 -5.79
CA LYS A 97 -19.25 -5.12 -7.13
C LYS A 97 -18.47 -4.06 -7.90
N ILE A 98 -17.59 -4.48 -8.80
CA ILE A 98 -16.81 -3.55 -9.64
C ILE A 98 -17.77 -2.89 -10.63
N LYS A 99 -18.05 -1.62 -10.43
CA LYS A 99 -18.88 -0.79 -11.33
C LYS A 99 -18.07 -0.26 -12.50
N GLU A 100 -16.82 0.16 -12.24
CA GLU A 100 -15.97 0.75 -13.26
C GLU A 100 -14.50 0.32 -13.09
N GLU A 101 -13.82 0.10 -14.21
CA GLU A 101 -12.37 -0.11 -14.30
C GLU A 101 -11.77 0.94 -15.23
N ILE A 102 -10.70 1.60 -14.79
CA ILE A 102 -10.04 2.65 -15.57
C ILE A 102 -8.61 2.22 -15.86
N THR A 103 -8.25 2.10 -17.13
CA THR A 103 -6.87 1.80 -17.54
C THR A 103 -6.16 3.06 -17.98
N ALA A 104 -4.91 3.23 -17.57
CA ALA A 104 -4.05 4.31 -18.02
C ALA A 104 -2.65 3.78 -18.41
N SER A 105 -2.00 4.47 -19.35
CA SER A 105 -0.68 4.13 -19.86
C SER A 105 0.12 5.39 -20.14
N VAL A 106 1.33 5.47 -19.60
CA VAL A 106 2.26 6.58 -19.86
C VAL A 106 2.57 6.69 -21.34
N LYS A 107 2.79 5.54 -22.02
CA LYS A 107 3.04 5.49 -23.46
C LYS A 107 1.89 6.07 -24.29
N GLN A 108 0.65 6.02 -23.79
CA GLN A 108 -0.54 6.51 -24.48
C GLN A 108 -0.98 7.89 -23.97
N GLY A 109 -0.23 8.50 -23.04
CA GLY A 109 -0.48 9.86 -22.57
C GLY A 109 -1.60 10.01 -21.54
N GLY A 110 -2.06 8.93 -20.88
CA GLY A 110 -3.08 9.02 -19.84
C GLY A 110 -4.07 7.86 -19.85
N VAL A 111 -5.34 8.16 -19.55
CA VAL A 111 -6.44 7.19 -19.58
C VAL A 111 -6.58 6.64 -20.99
N THR A 112 -6.59 5.32 -21.10
CA THR A 112 -6.69 4.62 -22.38
C THR A 112 -8.11 4.13 -22.62
N ARG A 113 -8.75 3.56 -21.60
CA ARG A 113 -10.13 3.08 -21.63
C ARG A 113 -10.75 3.17 -20.24
N VAL A 114 -12.06 3.33 -20.24
CA VAL A 114 -12.92 3.14 -19.08
C VAL A 114 -13.85 1.98 -19.40
N TYR A 115 -14.03 1.05 -18.47
CA TYR A 115 -14.95 -0.06 -18.61
C TYR A 115 -16.02 0.07 -17.53
N GLN A 116 -17.29 0.09 -17.93
CA GLN A 116 -18.42 0.11 -16.99
C GLN A 116 -19.20 -1.20 -17.09
N TYR A 117 -19.71 -1.64 -15.94
CA TYR A 117 -20.32 -2.95 -15.79
C TYR A 117 -21.69 -2.84 -15.14
N ASP A 118 -22.63 -3.61 -15.67
CA ASP A 118 -23.89 -3.88 -14.99
C ASP A 118 -24.05 -5.40 -14.77
N TYR A 119 -24.78 -5.72 -13.72
CA TYR A 119 -24.97 -7.07 -13.23
C TYR A 119 -26.46 -7.42 -13.24
N ASP A 120 -26.77 -8.70 -13.43
CA ASP A 120 -28.13 -9.21 -13.21
C ASP A 120 -28.42 -9.40 -11.70
N GLY A 121 -29.65 -9.81 -11.37
CA GLY A 121 -30.09 -10.03 -9.99
C GLY A 121 -29.28 -11.08 -9.22
N GLU A 122 -28.65 -12.03 -9.93
CA GLU A 122 -27.77 -13.06 -9.38
C GLU A 122 -26.31 -12.57 -9.26
N GLY A 123 -26.02 -11.31 -9.61
CA GLY A 123 -24.69 -10.72 -9.53
C GLY A 123 -23.74 -11.10 -10.66
N ARG A 124 -24.24 -11.64 -11.78
CA ARG A 124 -23.43 -11.99 -12.95
C ARG A 124 -23.40 -10.81 -13.93
N LEU A 125 -22.26 -10.61 -14.60
CA LEU A 125 -22.14 -9.58 -15.64
C LEU A 125 -23.14 -9.83 -16.78
N ASN A 126 -23.95 -8.83 -17.09
CA ASN A 126 -24.86 -8.84 -18.23
C ASN A 126 -24.57 -7.70 -19.21
N ARG A 127 -23.82 -6.67 -18.79
CA ARG A 127 -23.47 -5.54 -19.64
C ARG A 127 -22.04 -5.08 -19.39
N LYS A 128 -21.33 -4.77 -20.47
CA LYS A 128 -20.00 -4.17 -20.46
C LYS A 128 -19.96 -3.03 -21.46
N VAL A 129 -19.76 -1.81 -20.98
CA VAL A 129 -19.54 -0.63 -21.80
C VAL A 129 -18.06 -0.31 -21.80
N THR A 130 -17.50 -0.03 -22.97
CA THR A 130 -16.12 0.44 -23.15
C THR A 130 -16.19 1.88 -23.64
N LEU A 131 -15.57 2.77 -22.87
CA LEU A 131 -15.48 4.20 -23.18
C LEU A 131 -14.03 4.60 -23.46
N ASP A 132 -13.85 5.64 -24.25
CA ASP A 132 -12.56 6.30 -24.42
C ASP A 132 -12.22 7.23 -23.25
N ALA A 133 -11.10 7.96 -23.35
CA ALA A 133 -10.61 8.86 -22.31
C ALA A 133 -11.60 10.00 -21.98
N ASP A 134 -12.36 10.44 -22.98
CA ASP A 134 -13.36 11.51 -22.87
C ASP A 134 -14.74 10.97 -22.43
N ARG A 135 -14.79 9.69 -22.04
CA ARG A 135 -16.01 8.96 -21.67
C ARG A 135 -17.06 8.88 -22.79
N ASN A 136 -16.63 8.89 -24.05
CA ASN A 136 -17.52 8.54 -25.16
C ASN A 136 -17.59 7.02 -25.29
N VAL A 137 -18.80 6.48 -25.50
CA VAL A 137 -19.00 5.04 -25.73
C VAL A 137 -18.37 4.63 -27.06
N VAL A 138 -17.36 3.76 -27.00
CA VAL A 138 -16.69 3.20 -28.19
C VAL A 138 -17.01 1.73 -28.41
N GLY A 139 -17.59 1.07 -27.40
CA GLY A 139 -18.13 -0.27 -27.53
C GLY A 139 -19.06 -0.62 -26.38
N GLU A 140 -19.97 -1.54 -26.63
CA GLU A 140 -20.93 -2.04 -25.65
C GLU A 140 -21.21 -3.50 -25.95
N THR A 141 -21.37 -4.32 -24.91
CA THR A 141 -21.82 -5.69 -25.06
C THR A 141 -22.83 -6.01 -23.98
N VAL A 142 -24.00 -6.47 -24.39
CA VAL A 142 -25.09 -6.91 -23.52
C VAL A 142 -25.34 -8.39 -23.76
N ILE A 143 -25.52 -9.15 -22.69
CA ILE A 143 -25.97 -10.54 -22.74
C ILE A 143 -27.24 -10.71 -21.90
N LEU A 144 -28.21 -11.43 -22.43
CA LEU A 144 -29.43 -11.81 -21.72
C LEU A 144 -29.44 -13.32 -21.52
N ARG A 145 -29.93 -13.73 -20.36
CA ARG A 145 -30.02 -15.13 -19.94
C ARG A 145 -31.47 -15.52 -19.75
N ASN A 146 -31.78 -16.80 -19.95
CA ASN A 146 -33.05 -17.38 -19.52
C ASN A 146 -32.98 -17.84 -18.06
N GLU A 147 -34.08 -18.39 -17.57
CA GLU A 147 -34.22 -18.91 -16.19
C GLU A 147 -33.25 -20.05 -15.86
N ASN A 148 -32.74 -20.76 -16.88
CA ASN A 148 -31.76 -21.83 -16.74
C ASN A 148 -30.30 -21.36 -16.88
N ASP A 149 -30.03 -20.05 -16.73
CA ASP A 149 -28.71 -19.40 -16.88
C ASP A 149 -28.05 -19.61 -18.25
N LYS A 150 -28.82 -19.88 -19.30
CA LYS A 150 -28.29 -19.97 -20.66
C LYS A 150 -28.39 -18.62 -21.34
N ILE A 151 -27.29 -18.20 -21.97
CA ILE A 151 -27.29 -16.98 -22.79
C ILE A 151 -28.21 -17.22 -23.99
N VAL A 152 -29.26 -16.42 -24.09
CA VAL A 152 -30.24 -16.46 -25.18
C VAL A 152 -30.08 -15.29 -26.14
N LYS A 153 -29.39 -14.23 -25.73
CA LYS A 153 -29.16 -13.06 -26.56
C LYS A 153 -27.83 -12.42 -26.23
N ARG A 154 -27.09 -12.00 -27.26
CA ARG A 154 -25.87 -11.20 -27.17
C ARG A 154 -25.98 -10.06 -28.16
N ILE A 155 -25.80 -8.83 -27.68
CA ILE A 155 -25.77 -7.62 -28.49
C ILE A 155 -24.39 -7.01 -28.32
N SER A 156 -23.68 -6.79 -29.41
CA SER A 156 -22.36 -6.16 -29.42
C SER A 156 -22.43 -4.92 -30.31
N GLU A 157 -22.19 -3.75 -29.73
CA GLU A 157 -22.05 -2.49 -30.45
C GLU A 157 -20.62 -2.00 -30.38
N GLY A 158 -20.13 -1.37 -31.44
CA GLY A 158 -18.76 -0.86 -31.49
C GLY A 158 -18.57 0.19 -32.56
N ILE A 159 -17.55 1.01 -32.38
CA ILE A 159 -17.11 1.98 -33.38
C ILE A 159 -15.89 1.40 -34.10
N SER A 160 -16.02 1.13 -35.40
CA SER A 160 -14.89 0.81 -36.26
C SER A 160 -14.36 2.07 -36.95
N THR A 161 -13.05 2.23 -36.99
CA THR A 161 -12.39 3.30 -37.74
C THR A 161 -11.82 2.74 -39.03
N ARG A 162 -12.21 3.30 -40.17
CA ARG A 162 -11.66 2.92 -41.47
C ARG A 162 -10.22 3.40 -41.59
N MET A 163 -9.29 2.51 -41.96
CA MET A 163 -7.85 2.80 -41.96
C MET A 163 -7.44 3.94 -42.91
N ASN A 164 -8.14 4.11 -44.04
CA ASN A 164 -7.68 5.00 -45.12
C ASN A 164 -7.99 6.48 -44.86
N ASP A 165 -9.13 6.78 -44.22
CA ASP A 165 -9.63 8.15 -44.03
C ASP A 165 -10.05 8.44 -42.58
N GLY A 166 -9.85 7.49 -41.66
CA GLY A 166 -10.24 7.65 -40.26
C GLY A 166 -11.75 7.68 -40.04
N LYS A 167 -12.58 7.36 -41.04
CA LYS A 167 -14.04 7.42 -40.90
C LYS A 167 -14.52 6.43 -39.84
N LYS A 168 -15.20 6.96 -38.82
CA LYS A 168 -15.83 6.16 -37.75
C LYS A 168 -17.21 5.69 -38.19
N THR A 169 -17.48 4.39 -38.05
CA THR A 169 -18.77 3.76 -38.34
C THR A 169 -19.23 2.97 -37.13
N LYS A 170 -20.49 3.16 -36.72
CA LYS A 170 -21.10 2.40 -35.64
C LYS A 170 -21.63 1.08 -36.22
N ASN A 171 -21.18 -0.03 -35.66
CA ASN A 171 -21.62 -1.38 -36.02
C ASN A 171 -22.35 -2.00 -34.83
N ARG A 172 -23.38 -2.80 -35.11
CA ARG A 172 -24.17 -3.55 -34.15
C ARG A 172 -24.36 -4.97 -34.66
N CYS A 173 -23.96 -5.94 -33.86
CA CYS A 173 -24.21 -7.36 -34.10
C CYS A 173 -25.09 -7.89 -32.98
N MET A 174 -26.22 -8.49 -33.33
CA MET A 174 -27.14 -9.14 -32.41
C MET A 174 -27.21 -10.63 -32.74
N THR A 175 -26.94 -11.46 -31.74
CA THR A 175 -27.06 -12.91 -31.81
C THR A 175 -28.16 -13.37 -30.86
N GLU A 176 -29.11 -14.17 -31.35
CA GLU A 176 -30.15 -14.83 -30.56
C GLU A 176 -29.97 -16.34 -30.63
N ILE A 177 -30.03 -17.02 -29.49
CA ILE A 177 -29.81 -18.45 -29.36
C ILE A 177 -31.10 -19.09 -28.84
N VAL A 178 -31.63 -20.02 -29.61
CA VAL A 178 -32.80 -20.82 -29.25
C VAL A 178 -32.34 -22.19 -28.80
N TYR A 179 -32.84 -22.63 -27.65
CA TYR A 179 -32.56 -23.95 -27.09
C TYR A 179 -33.80 -24.84 -27.24
N ASP A 180 -33.59 -26.15 -27.35
CA ASP A 180 -34.66 -27.14 -27.21
C ASP A 180 -34.99 -27.41 -25.73
N GLU A 181 -35.96 -28.29 -25.48
CA GLU A 181 -36.43 -28.65 -24.13
C GLU A 181 -35.33 -29.34 -23.29
N ASP A 182 -34.43 -30.08 -23.94
CA ASP A 182 -33.25 -30.69 -23.30
C ASP A 182 -32.13 -29.65 -23.09
N GLY A 183 -32.33 -28.42 -23.56
CA GLY A 183 -31.39 -27.33 -23.44
C GLY A 183 -30.19 -27.40 -24.40
N ARG A 184 -30.28 -28.17 -25.49
CA ARG A 184 -29.31 -28.14 -26.59
C ARG A 184 -29.62 -26.97 -27.52
N ILE A 185 -28.61 -26.49 -28.23
CA ILE A 185 -28.79 -25.37 -29.17
C ILE A 185 -29.56 -25.87 -30.39
N LYS A 186 -30.73 -25.28 -30.61
CA LYS A 186 -31.61 -25.58 -31.74
C LYS A 186 -31.30 -24.67 -32.92
N GLU A 187 -31.13 -23.37 -32.66
CA GLU A 187 -30.94 -22.37 -33.70
C GLU A 187 -30.13 -21.17 -33.17
N VAL A 188 -29.33 -20.57 -34.05
CA VAL A 188 -28.64 -19.31 -33.78
C VAL A 188 -28.95 -18.32 -34.89
N MET A 189 -29.55 -17.20 -34.53
CA MET A 189 -29.91 -16.14 -35.45
C MET A 189 -28.99 -14.93 -35.24
N GLU A 190 -28.48 -14.38 -36.33
CA GLU A 190 -27.61 -13.20 -36.34
C GLU A 190 -28.23 -12.07 -37.16
N ASP A 191 -28.16 -10.86 -36.63
CA ASP A 191 -28.49 -9.60 -37.29
C ASP A 191 -27.29 -8.64 -37.13
N ASP A 192 -26.56 -8.41 -38.21
CA ASP A 192 -25.34 -7.60 -38.24
C ASP A 192 -25.53 -6.38 -39.15
N SER A 193 -25.46 -5.18 -38.55
CA SER A 193 -25.61 -3.91 -39.25
C SER A 193 -24.50 -3.64 -40.27
N ALA A 194 -23.38 -4.37 -40.22
CA ALA A 194 -22.34 -4.30 -41.25
C ALA A 194 -22.81 -4.90 -42.59
N PHE A 195 -23.84 -5.76 -42.56
CA PHE A 195 -24.40 -6.43 -43.74
C PHE A 195 -25.92 -6.18 -43.85
N PRO A 196 -26.35 -4.92 -44.04
CA PRO A 196 -27.77 -4.54 -43.95
C PRO A 196 -28.65 -5.22 -45.01
N LYS A 197 -28.08 -5.66 -46.13
CA LYS A 197 -28.80 -6.40 -47.18
C LYS A 197 -29.09 -7.86 -46.82
N VAL A 198 -28.36 -8.42 -45.86
CA VAL A 198 -28.52 -9.82 -45.41
C VAL A 198 -29.66 -9.93 -44.40
N GLY A 199 -29.86 -8.89 -43.58
CA GLY A 199 -30.85 -8.89 -42.50
C GLY A 199 -30.59 -9.99 -41.47
N LYS A 200 -31.62 -10.32 -40.69
CA LYS A 200 -31.57 -11.40 -39.71
C LYS A 200 -31.54 -12.76 -40.40
N LYS A 201 -30.51 -13.58 -40.14
CA LYS A 201 -30.33 -14.91 -40.74
C LYS A 201 -29.87 -15.97 -39.74
N SER A 202 -30.12 -17.23 -40.06
CA SER A 202 -29.56 -18.36 -39.32
C SER A 202 -28.07 -18.54 -39.66
N ARG A 203 -27.26 -18.94 -38.67
CA ARG A 203 -25.84 -19.25 -38.85
C ARG A 203 -25.39 -20.41 -37.95
N PRO A 204 -24.25 -21.07 -38.26
CA PRO A 204 -23.65 -22.05 -37.36
C PRO A 204 -23.33 -21.44 -35.98
N PHE A 205 -23.45 -22.27 -34.95
CA PHE A 205 -23.08 -21.91 -33.59
C PHE A 205 -21.58 -21.63 -33.46
N ASP A 206 -21.23 -20.53 -32.77
CA ASP A 206 -19.87 -20.22 -32.35
C ASP A 206 -19.81 -20.33 -30.82
N LYS A 207 -18.80 -21.02 -30.28
CA LYS A 207 -18.63 -21.18 -28.83
C LYS A 207 -18.65 -19.86 -28.06
N ARG A 208 -18.21 -18.75 -28.68
CA ARG A 208 -18.21 -17.41 -28.09
C ARG A 208 -19.62 -16.86 -27.81
N ASP A 209 -20.64 -17.36 -28.50
CA ASP A 209 -22.03 -16.94 -28.33
C ASP A 209 -22.51 -17.23 -26.89
N THR A 210 -22.03 -18.33 -26.30
CA THR A 210 -22.37 -18.79 -24.95
C THR A 210 -21.35 -18.42 -23.87
N VAL A 211 -20.29 -17.69 -24.21
CA VAL A 211 -19.28 -17.27 -23.22
C VAL A 211 -19.82 -16.10 -22.39
N ALA A 212 -19.73 -16.19 -21.06
CA ALA A 212 -20.08 -15.08 -20.16
C ALA A 212 -19.18 -13.86 -20.39
N LEU A 213 -19.71 -12.67 -20.10
CA LEU A 213 -18.88 -11.46 -20.10
C LEU A 213 -17.84 -11.53 -18.96
N LYS A 214 -16.67 -10.96 -19.23
CA LYS A 214 -15.58 -10.82 -18.26
C LYS A 214 -15.19 -9.36 -18.11
N ARG A 215 -14.80 -8.98 -16.90
CA ARG A 215 -14.12 -7.71 -16.64
C ARG A 215 -12.82 -7.62 -17.42
N PHE A 216 -12.32 -6.41 -17.60
CA PHE A 216 -11.03 -6.19 -18.24
C PHE A 216 -9.91 -6.82 -17.39
N SER A 217 -9.93 -6.63 -16.08
CA SER A 217 -8.96 -7.21 -15.13
C SER A 217 -8.87 -8.74 -15.19
N GLU A 218 -9.97 -9.44 -15.48
CA GLU A 218 -9.99 -10.91 -15.59
C GLU A 218 -9.32 -11.42 -16.88
N GLY A 219 -9.34 -10.61 -17.93
CA GLY A 219 -8.74 -10.95 -19.23
C GLY A 219 -7.32 -10.42 -19.42
N SER A 220 -6.93 -9.41 -18.63
CA SER A 220 -5.67 -8.68 -18.77
C SER A 220 -4.82 -8.83 -17.52
N SER A 221 -3.67 -9.48 -17.66
CA SER A 221 -2.70 -9.55 -16.56
C SER A 221 -1.90 -8.25 -16.49
N MET A 222 -2.10 -7.48 -15.43
CA MET A 222 -1.15 -6.43 -15.01
C MET A 222 0.09 -7.00 -14.31
N GLN A 223 0.19 -8.33 -14.16
CA GLN A 223 1.34 -8.94 -13.51
C GLN A 223 2.59 -8.86 -14.40
N PRO A 224 3.77 -8.66 -13.81
CA PRO A 224 5.02 -8.71 -14.54
C PRO A 224 5.18 -10.06 -15.25
N LYS A 225 5.66 -10.03 -16.49
CA LYS A 225 6.12 -11.25 -17.16
C LYS A 225 7.46 -11.65 -16.53
N VAL A 226 7.41 -12.50 -15.52
CA VAL A 226 8.60 -13.11 -14.93
C VAL A 226 9.00 -14.31 -15.79
N PRO A 227 10.28 -14.45 -16.19
CA PRO A 227 10.79 -15.68 -16.80
C PRO A 227 10.44 -16.86 -15.90
N LYS A 228 9.90 -17.95 -16.47
CA LYS A 228 9.49 -19.11 -15.68
C LYS A 228 10.59 -20.16 -15.71
N ASN A 229 11.14 -20.48 -14.54
CA ASN A 229 12.15 -21.52 -14.40
C ASN A 229 11.59 -22.83 -13.82
N LYS A 230 12.36 -23.92 -13.98
CA LYS A 230 11.92 -25.29 -13.64
C LYS A 230 11.84 -25.57 -12.14
N LYS A 231 12.69 -24.91 -11.33
CA LYS A 231 12.69 -25.03 -9.88
C LYS A 231 12.44 -23.65 -9.26
N VAL A 232 11.58 -23.62 -8.25
CA VAL A 232 11.23 -22.44 -7.47
C VAL A 232 11.19 -22.77 -5.99
N ASP A 233 11.74 -21.89 -5.16
CA ASP A 233 11.65 -21.99 -3.70
C ASP A 233 10.94 -20.72 -3.17
N PHE A 234 10.09 -20.87 -2.16
CA PHE A 234 9.30 -19.77 -1.57
C PHE A 234 9.62 -19.59 -0.09
N ASP A 235 9.73 -18.33 0.33
CA ASP A 235 9.73 -17.93 1.73
C ASP A 235 8.42 -17.20 2.04
N TYR A 236 7.91 -17.40 3.26
CA TYR A 236 6.63 -16.89 3.73
C TYR A 236 6.81 -16.03 4.98
N ASP A 237 5.92 -15.06 5.18
CA ASP A 237 5.81 -14.34 6.44
C ASP A 237 5.04 -15.15 7.51
N ALA A 238 4.89 -14.55 8.70
CA ALA A 238 4.20 -15.16 9.84
C ALA A 238 2.71 -15.49 9.56
N TYR A 239 2.11 -14.85 8.56
CA TYR A 239 0.72 -15.06 8.16
C TYR A 239 0.57 -16.09 7.03
N GLY A 240 1.69 -16.69 6.58
CA GLY A 240 1.69 -17.66 5.49
C GLY A 240 1.57 -17.02 4.10
N ASN A 241 1.77 -15.71 3.96
CA ASN A 241 1.85 -15.06 2.66
C ASN A 241 3.28 -15.15 2.14
N TRP A 242 3.45 -15.52 0.87
CA TRP A 242 4.79 -15.58 0.28
C TRP A 242 5.36 -14.16 0.15
N ILE A 243 6.60 -13.98 0.57
CA ILE A 243 7.32 -12.70 0.56
C ILE A 243 8.60 -12.77 -0.28
N LYS A 244 9.05 -13.97 -0.61
CA LYS A 244 10.18 -14.18 -1.51
C LYS A 244 9.98 -15.45 -2.32
N ARG A 245 10.33 -15.36 -3.61
CA ARG A 245 10.36 -16.49 -4.54
C ARG A 245 11.72 -16.48 -5.23
N THR A 246 12.44 -17.59 -5.13
CA THR A 246 13.74 -17.76 -5.77
C THR A 246 13.57 -18.69 -6.97
N GLU A 247 13.94 -18.24 -8.17
CA GLU A 247 13.87 -19.00 -9.40
C GLU A 247 15.26 -19.46 -9.83
N TYR A 248 15.40 -20.73 -10.20
CA TYR A 248 16.71 -21.35 -10.47
C TYR A 248 16.87 -21.73 -11.94
N ASP A 249 18.02 -21.40 -12.52
CA ASP A 249 18.48 -22.00 -13.76
C ASP A 249 19.63 -22.98 -13.46
N GLY A 250 19.33 -24.27 -13.57
CA GLY A 250 20.20 -25.33 -13.07
C GLY A 250 20.32 -25.29 -11.54
N VAL A 251 21.56 -25.22 -11.04
CA VAL A 251 21.89 -25.26 -9.59
C VAL A 251 21.87 -23.87 -8.95
N ASN A 252 22.03 -22.81 -9.75
CA ASN A 252 22.16 -21.45 -9.26
C ASN A 252 20.84 -20.69 -9.38
N PRO A 253 20.50 -19.83 -8.41
CA PRO A 253 19.39 -18.92 -8.57
C PRO A 253 19.70 -17.89 -9.66
N GLU A 254 18.72 -17.63 -10.51
CA GLU A 254 18.80 -16.63 -11.57
C GLU A 254 18.05 -15.35 -11.17
N PHE A 255 16.86 -15.52 -10.59
CA PHE A 255 16.00 -14.43 -10.15
C PHE A 255 15.57 -14.60 -8.70
N ILE A 256 15.49 -13.47 -8.00
CA ILE A 256 14.88 -13.37 -6.68
C ILE A 256 13.73 -12.38 -6.80
N ILE A 257 12.50 -12.85 -6.64
CA ILE A 257 11.31 -12.03 -6.59
C ILE A 257 11.03 -11.75 -5.12
N VAL A 258 10.93 -10.48 -4.76
CA VAL A 258 10.57 -10.05 -3.40
C VAL A 258 9.21 -9.40 -3.46
N ARG A 259 8.33 -9.82 -2.54
CA ARG A 259 7.01 -9.24 -2.31
C ARG A 259 6.98 -8.63 -0.92
N THR A 260 6.99 -7.31 -0.85
CA THR A 260 6.73 -6.57 0.40
C THR A 260 5.21 -6.46 0.57
N ILE A 261 4.72 -6.72 1.77
CA ILE A 261 3.30 -6.70 2.11
C ILE A 261 3.15 -5.77 3.31
N ASP A 262 2.30 -4.76 3.17
CA ASP A 262 1.89 -3.90 4.28
C ASP A 262 0.50 -4.36 4.70
N TYR A 263 0.34 -4.73 5.97
CA TYR A 263 -0.93 -5.19 6.52
C TYR A 263 -1.70 -4.04 7.18
N ALA A 264 -3.03 -4.10 7.12
CA ALA A 264 -3.90 -3.23 7.87
C ALA A 264 -3.70 -3.46 9.38
N GLY A 265 -3.65 -2.38 10.15
CA GLY A 265 -3.40 -2.42 11.59
C GLY A 265 -1.92 -2.54 11.99
N GLN A 266 -1.02 -2.82 11.05
CA GLN A 266 0.44 -2.83 11.29
C GLN A 266 1.08 -1.42 11.21
N ASP A 267 0.36 -0.37 10.82
CA ASP A 267 0.84 1.02 10.95
C ASP A 267 0.89 1.52 12.41
N THR A 268 1.20 0.64 13.36
CA THR A 268 1.41 0.97 14.77
C THR A 268 2.58 1.93 14.92
N ASP A 269 2.56 2.69 16.00
CA ASP A 269 3.66 3.60 16.29
C ASP A 269 4.92 2.82 16.73
N TRP A 270 4.79 1.57 17.21
CA TRP A 270 5.92 0.65 17.37
C TRP A 270 6.64 0.41 16.04
N GLU A 271 5.93 0.03 14.99
CA GLU A 271 6.55 -0.26 13.69
C GLU A 271 7.17 0.99 13.06
N LYS A 272 6.46 2.12 13.09
CA LYS A 272 7.00 3.42 12.60
C LYS A 272 8.28 3.84 13.33
N MET A 273 8.39 3.51 14.62
CA MET A 273 9.55 3.83 15.45
C MET A 273 10.60 2.70 15.49
N LEU A 274 10.39 1.61 14.73
CA LEU A 274 11.24 0.40 14.70
C LEU A 274 11.46 -0.21 16.09
N LEU A 275 10.39 -0.30 16.88
CA LEU A 275 10.40 -0.85 18.23
C LEU A 275 10.07 -2.35 18.23
N ASN A 276 10.94 -3.14 18.86
CA ASN A 276 10.77 -4.58 19.03
C ASN A 276 10.15 -4.92 20.38
N GLY A 277 9.21 -5.87 20.40
CA GLY A 277 8.50 -6.27 21.62
C GLY A 277 7.40 -5.28 22.01
N GLN A 278 6.66 -5.62 23.07
CA GLN A 278 5.53 -4.81 23.54
C GLN A 278 6.02 -3.65 24.41
N VAL A 279 6.53 -2.58 23.76
CA VAL A 279 7.06 -1.40 24.44
C VAL A 279 5.91 -0.57 25.01
N LYS A 280 5.81 -0.49 26.34
CA LYS A 280 4.86 0.39 27.02
C LYS A 280 5.24 1.86 26.91
N SER A 281 6.53 2.18 27.03
CA SER A 281 7.03 3.55 26.85
C SER A 281 8.47 3.59 26.39
N VAL A 282 8.84 4.65 25.68
CA VAL A 282 10.21 4.97 25.32
C VAL A 282 10.49 6.45 25.62
N SER A 283 11.67 6.74 26.17
CA SER A 283 12.20 8.10 26.26
C SER A 283 13.54 8.18 25.55
N GLN A 284 13.87 9.32 24.97
CA GLN A 284 15.17 9.58 24.37
C GLN A 284 15.81 10.83 24.98
N THR A 285 17.11 10.77 25.20
CA THR A 285 17.94 11.94 25.55
C THR A 285 19.14 12.05 24.63
N SER A 286 19.56 13.28 24.35
CA SER A 286 20.75 13.56 23.54
C SER A 286 21.72 14.46 24.31
N SER A 287 23.02 14.21 24.10
CA SER A 287 24.10 15.04 24.62
C SER A 287 25.18 15.20 23.57
N VAL A 288 25.92 16.30 23.64
CA VAL A 288 27.18 16.43 22.88
C VAL A 288 28.12 15.31 23.30
N ALA A 289 28.72 14.61 22.34
CA ALA A 289 29.70 13.59 22.63
C ALA A 289 31.10 14.20 22.81
N ILE A 290 31.78 13.87 23.91
CA ILE A 290 33.12 14.40 24.22
C ILE A 290 34.14 13.25 24.16
N PRO A 291 35.04 13.20 23.16
CA PRO A 291 36.05 12.16 23.08
C PRO A 291 37.09 12.30 24.20
N LYS A 292 37.37 11.20 24.91
CA LYS A 292 38.32 11.14 26.05
C LYS A 292 39.55 10.27 25.80
N GLY A 293 39.61 9.62 24.65
CA GLY A 293 40.65 8.69 24.26
C GLY A 293 40.09 7.61 23.33
N PRO A 294 40.90 6.62 22.90
CA PRO A 294 40.45 5.56 22.00
C PRO A 294 39.23 4.82 22.59
N GLY A 295 38.09 4.95 21.92
CA GLY A 295 36.84 4.26 22.29
C GLY A 295 36.08 4.82 23.51
N SER A 296 36.61 5.81 24.22
CA SER A 296 35.97 6.39 25.42
C SER A 296 35.31 7.73 25.11
N ILE A 297 34.02 7.86 25.47
CA ILE A 297 33.18 9.01 25.15
C ILE A 297 32.41 9.44 26.40
N ASP A 298 32.61 10.68 26.82
CA ASP A 298 31.86 11.32 27.90
C ASP A 298 30.65 12.08 27.33
N LYS A 299 29.63 12.27 28.17
CA LYS A 299 28.44 13.07 27.85
C LYS A 299 28.68 14.53 28.22
N GLY A 300 28.58 15.41 27.23
CA GLY A 300 28.59 16.85 27.40
C GLY A 300 27.22 17.42 27.73
N LYS A 301 27.01 18.69 27.37
CA LYS A 301 25.72 19.37 27.53
C LYS A 301 24.61 18.62 26.79
N LYS A 302 23.40 18.69 27.34
CA LYS A 302 22.17 18.25 26.66
C LYS A 302 22.01 19.04 25.37
N GLN A 303 22.00 18.32 24.24
CA GLN A 303 21.80 18.91 22.92
C GLN A 303 21.36 17.83 21.94
N GLY A 304 20.31 18.09 21.15
CA GLY A 304 19.82 17.19 20.11
C GLY A 304 18.34 16.83 20.30
N THR A 305 18.00 15.57 20.11
CA THR A 305 16.62 15.09 20.07
C THR A 305 16.18 14.45 21.38
N PHE A 306 15.14 15.01 21.98
CA PHE A 306 14.51 14.50 23.20
C PHE A 306 13.03 14.25 22.95
N PHE A 307 12.53 13.12 23.42
CA PHE A 307 11.10 12.81 23.38
C PHE A 307 10.75 11.79 24.45
N ARG A 308 9.46 11.69 24.75
CA ARG A 308 8.89 10.59 25.52
C ARG A 308 7.57 10.19 24.87
N CYS A 309 7.41 8.90 24.61
CA CYS A 309 6.19 8.33 24.08
C CYS A 309 5.70 7.21 24.99
N GLU A 310 4.38 7.09 25.11
CA GLU A 310 3.72 5.92 25.70
C GLU A 310 2.79 5.29 24.67
N PHE A 311 2.64 3.98 24.74
CA PHE A 311 1.81 3.21 23.82
C PHE A 311 0.78 2.40 24.58
N ASN A 312 -0.32 2.05 23.91
CA ASN A 312 -1.22 1.01 24.39
C ASN A 312 -0.66 -0.40 24.08
N ASN A 313 -1.39 -1.44 24.47
CA ASN A 313 -1.03 -2.85 24.22
C ASN A 313 -1.11 -3.27 22.74
N GLU A 314 -1.68 -2.43 21.88
CA GLU A 314 -1.74 -2.60 20.42
C GLU A 314 -0.62 -1.84 19.70
N GLY A 315 0.27 -1.16 20.44
CA GLY A 315 1.38 -0.39 19.89
C GLY A 315 1.02 0.97 19.31
N ARG A 316 -0.17 1.48 19.58
CA ARG A 316 -0.62 2.83 19.21
C ARG A 316 -0.16 3.82 20.27
N LYS A 317 0.37 4.97 19.87
CA LYS A 317 0.90 6.01 20.75
C LYS A 317 -0.25 6.72 21.48
N ILE A 318 -0.32 6.60 22.79
CA ILE A 318 -1.35 7.26 23.62
C ILE A 318 -0.85 8.56 24.25
N LEU A 319 0.47 8.76 24.30
CA LEU A 319 1.08 9.99 24.81
C LEU A 319 2.36 10.30 24.05
N ASP A 320 2.57 11.58 23.77
CA ASP A 320 3.80 12.15 23.22
C ASP A 320 4.16 13.41 23.99
N GLN A 321 5.42 13.55 24.39
CA GLN A 321 5.94 14.76 24.99
C GLN A 321 7.06 15.34 24.13
N SER A 322 6.88 16.59 23.73
CA SER A 322 7.89 17.37 23.02
C SER A 322 8.88 17.99 24.00
N TYR A 323 10.06 18.31 23.49
CA TYR A 323 11.14 18.94 24.24
C TYR A 323 11.90 19.90 23.31
N SER A 324 12.53 20.92 23.89
CA SER A 324 13.50 21.73 23.14
C SER A 324 14.76 20.94 22.79
N ASP A 325 15.58 21.51 21.89
CA ASP A 325 16.88 20.96 21.48
C ASP A 325 17.92 20.88 22.62
N ILE A 326 17.66 21.51 23.76
CA ILE A 326 18.46 21.42 25.00
C ILE A 326 17.79 20.57 26.08
N GLY A 327 16.69 19.89 25.76
CA GLY A 327 16.01 18.93 26.63
C GLY A 327 15.09 19.54 27.68
N VAL A 328 14.57 20.75 27.45
CA VAL A 328 13.53 21.35 28.30
C VAL A 328 12.17 20.79 27.87
N ALA A 329 11.40 20.27 28.83
CA ALA A 329 10.08 19.70 28.56
C ALA A 329 9.11 20.74 27.99
N GLY A 330 8.45 20.38 26.90
CA GLY A 330 7.44 21.17 26.20
C GLY A 330 6.03 20.58 26.36
N GLU A 331 5.24 20.69 25.31
CA GLU A 331 3.84 20.24 25.29
C GLU A 331 3.72 18.72 25.40
N ILE A 332 2.65 18.29 26.06
CA ILE A 332 2.22 16.89 26.16
C ILE A 332 0.97 16.73 25.29
N THR A 333 0.99 15.77 24.37
CA THR A 333 -0.16 15.39 23.55
C THR A 333 -0.62 14.01 23.96
N GLU A 334 -1.89 13.89 24.33
CA GLU A 334 -2.57 12.61 24.58
C GLU A 334 -3.47 12.28 23.39
N TYR A 335 -3.52 11.00 23.01
CA TYR A 335 -4.28 10.53 21.85
C TYR A 335 -5.38 9.56 22.28
N ASN A 336 -6.60 9.83 21.80
CA ASN A 336 -7.75 8.94 21.95
C ASN A 336 -8.18 8.42 20.58
N TYR A 337 -8.62 7.16 20.56
CA TYR A 337 -8.91 6.40 19.34
C TYR A 337 -10.35 5.90 19.31
N ASP A 338 -10.92 5.72 18.12
CA ASP A 338 -12.16 4.97 17.91
C ASP A 338 -11.92 3.45 17.97
N GLU A 339 -13.00 2.67 17.85
CA GLU A 339 -12.94 1.20 17.87
C GLU A 339 -12.14 0.64 16.67
N GLU A 340 -12.15 1.35 15.54
CA GLU A 340 -11.37 1.02 14.34
C GLU A 340 -9.89 1.42 14.45
N GLY A 341 -9.51 2.18 15.49
CA GLY A 341 -8.15 2.63 15.74
C GLY A 341 -7.72 3.90 15.03
N ASN A 342 -8.65 4.67 14.49
CA ASN A 342 -8.39 6.02 14.01
C ASN A 342 -8.36 6.99 15.19
N ILE A 343 -7.57 8.06 15.06
CA ILE A 343 -7.48 9.10 16.09
C ILE A 343 -8.81 9.86 16.12
N LEU A 344 -9.50 9.89 17.24
CA LEU A 344 -10.69 10.73 17.45
C LEU A 344 -10.30 12.14 17.89
N GLU A 345 -9.34 12.22 18.83
CA GLU A 345 -8.88 13.49 19.37
C GLU A 345 -7.43 13.46 19.84
N GLU A 346 -6.78 14.62 19.73
CA GLU A 346 -5.51 14.95 20.38
C GLU A 346 -5.78 15.99 21.47
N ILE A 347 -5.39 15.71 22.71
CA ILE A 347 -5.49 16.65 23.82
C ILE A 347 -4.10 17.22 24.08
N ARG A 348 -3.91 18.52 23.82
CA ARG A 348 -2.62 19.19 24.01
C ARG A 348 -2.60 19.93 25.34
N LYS A 349 -1.58 19.66 26.14
CA LYS A 349 -1.36 20.20 27.47
C LYS A 349 0.02 20.85 27.54
N SER A 350 0.18 21.84 28.43
CA SER A 350 1.49 22.40 28.76
C SER A 350 2.40 21.34 29.41
N ALA A 351 3.69 21.66 29.57
CA ALA A 351 4.63 20.82 30.32
C ALA A 351 4.18 20.55 31.77
N THR A 352 3.32 21.40 32.34
CA THR A 352 2.76 21.26 33.69
C THR A 352 1.40 20.55 33.71
N GLY A 353 0.91 20.07 32.56
CA GLY A 353 -0.35 19.34 32.44
C GLY A 353 -1.61 20.21 32.29
N LYS A 354 -1.47 21.53 32.15
CA LYS A 354 -2.62 22.42 31.92
C LYS A 354 -3.11 22.27 30.47
N LEU A 355 -4.41 22.09 30.28
CA LEU A 355 -5.02 22.04 28.94
C LEU A 355 -4.70 23.32 28.15
N LEU A 356 -4.24 23.14 26.90
CA LEU A 356 -3.98 24.22 25.95
C LEU A 356 -5.05 24.27 24.87
N ASN A 357 -5.30 23.13 24.22
CA ASN A 357 -6.29 22.99 23.15
C ASN A 357 -6.61 21.51 22.90
N THR A 358 -7.65 21.25 22.11
CA THR A 358 -8.03 19.92 21.65
C THR A 358 -8.15 19.91 20.13
N VAL A 359 -7.60 18.91 19.45
CA VAL A 359 -7.80 18.70 18.01
C VAL A 359 -8.73 17.52 17.82
N ARG A 360 -9.89 17.73 17.20
CA ARG A 360 -10.83 16.65 16.86
C ARG A 360 -10.69 16.26 15.39
N TRP A 361 -10.78 14.97 15.11
CA TRP A 361 -10.64 14.40 13.79
C TRP A 361 -11.99 13.82 13.33
N ALA A 362 -12.27 13.89 12.03
CA ALA A 362 -13.45 13.30 11.45
C ALA A 362 -13.11 12.67 10.10
N TYR A 363 -13.65 11.48 9.86
CA TYR A 363 -13.32 10.66 8.69
C TYR A 363 -14.51 10.54 7.73
N ASP A 364 -14.24 10.22 6.47
CA ASP A 364 -15.26 9.83 5.50
C ASP A 364 -15.60 8.33 5.61
N SER A 365 -16.60 7.88 4.86
CA SER A 365 -17.03 6.47 4.87
C SER A 365 -15.99 5.49 4.32
N LYS A 366 -14.88 5.98 3.76
CA LYS A 366 -13.75 5.18 3.27
C LYS A 366 -12.57 5.18 4.27
N GLY A 367 -12.73 5.85 5.42
CA GLY A 367 -11.68 5.99 6.43
C GLY A 367 -10.65 7.07 6.13
N HIS A 368 -10.85 7.91 5.11
CA HIS A 368 -9.95 9.04 4.86
C HIS A 368 -10.30 10.20 5.80
N LEU A 369 -9.29 10.91 6.28
CA LEU A 369 -9.48 12.09 7.13
C LEU A 369 -10.22 13.18 6.34
N LYS A 370 -11.45 13.48 6.73
CA LYS A 370 -12.29 14.49 6.07
C LYS A 370 -11.99 15.89 6.59
N SER A 371 -11.81 16.02 7.91
CA SER A 371 -11.53 17.30 8.55
C SER A 371 -10.85 17.16 9.90
N LYS A 372 -10.15 18.21 10.31
CA LYS A 372 -9.71 18.44 11.69
C LYS A 372 -10.29 19.74 12.23
N SER A 373 -10.55 19.82 13.53
CA SER A 373 -10.91 21.08 14.18
C SER A 373 -10.06 21.30 15.43
N LEU A 374 -9.29 22.38 15.43
CA LEU A 374 -8.57 22.87 16.60
C LEU A 374 -9.54 23.68 17.46
N GLN A 375 -9.70 23.26 18.71
CA GLN A 375 -10.59 23.88 19.70
C GLN A 375 -9.78 24.45 20.85
N ASP A 376 -10.20 25.61 21.36
CA ASP A 376 -9.62 26.19 22.57
C ASP A 376 -10.00 25.39 23.84
N ILE A 377 -9.60 25.89 25.01
CA ILE A 377 -9.91 25.27 26.30
C ILE A 377 -11.42 25.25 26.64
N ASN A 378 -12.22 26.07 25.98
CA ASN A 378 -13.67 26.17 26.17
C ASN A 378 -14.45 25.35 25.12
N GLY A 379 -13.75 24.68 24.19
CA GLY A 379 -14.34 23.93 23.09
C GLY A 379 -14.70 24.75 21.86
N GLU A 380 -14.34 26.04 21.83
CA GLU A 380 -14.57 26.92 20.69
C GLU A 380 -13.62 26.58 19.53
N VAL A 381 -14.15 26.42 18.32
CA VAL A 381 -13.33 26.09 17.14
C VAL A 381 -12.52 27.31 16.69
N LEU A 382 -11.20 27.22 16.87
CA LEU A 382 -10.23 28.24 16.45
C LEU A 382 -9.80 28.08 14.99
N ARG A 383 -9.60 26.83 14.56
CA ARG A 383 -9.19 26.51 13.18
C ARG A 383 -9.87 25.24 12.70
N LYS A 384 -10.12 25.17 11.39
CA LYS A 384 -10.67 23.97 10.73
C LYS A 384 -9.83 23.59 9.53
N GLY A 385 -9.36 22.34 9.52
CA GLY A 385 -8.64 21.71 8.42
C GLY A 385 -9.59 20.92 7.51
N VAL A 386 -9.39 20.99 6.20
CA VAL A 386 -10.11 20.22 5.17
C VAL A 386 -9.09 19.55 4.26
N PHE A 387 -9.31 18.28 3.96
CA PHE A 387 -8.39 17.44 3.23
C PHE A 387 -9.02 16.95 1.93
N ARG A 388 -8.22 16.82 0.88
CA ARG A 388 -8.65 16.28 -0.41
C ARG A 388 -7.71 15.17 -0.85
N TYR A 389 -8.30 14.18 -1.50
CA TYR A 389 -7.60 12.96 -1.89
C TYR A 389 -7.66 12.76 -3.40
N ASP A 390 -6.63 12.12 -3.94
CA ASP A 390 -6.72 11.54 -5.28
C ASP A 390 -7.56 10.26 -5.28
N ILE A 391 -7.73 9.69 -6.47
CA ILE A 391 -8.50 8.46 -6.68
C ILE A 391 -7.84 7.21 -6.04
N GLU A 392 -6.56 7.28 -5.66
CA GLU A 392 -5.80 6.21 -4.99
C GLU A 392 -5.78 6.38 -3.46
N GLY A 393 -6.51 7.38 -2.94
CA GLY A 393 -6.59 7.65 -1.50
C GLY A 393 -5.39 8.42 -0.93
N ASN A 394 -4.51 8.99 -1.77
CA ASN A 394 -3.43 9.85 -1.28
C ASN A 394 -3.94 11.27 -1.01
N CYS A 395 -3.60 11.86 0.13
CA CYS A 395 -3.99 13.23 0.46
C CYS A 395 -3.22 14.21 -0.43
N ILE A 396 -3.86 14.86 -1.40
CA ILE A 396 -3.19 15.78 -2.36
C ILE A 396 -3.25 17.25 -1.93
N SER A 397 -4.11 17.59 -0.96
CA SER A 397 -4.25 18.96 -0.46
C SER A 397 -4.78 18.99 0.97
N GLU A 398 -4.22 19.89 1.75
CA GLU A 398 -4.65 20.23 3.10
C GLU A 398 -4.82 21.74 3.20
N MET A 399 -5.98 22.19 3.65
CA MET A 399 -6.29 23.61 3.84
C MET A 399 -6.81 23.85 5.24
N TRP A 400 -6.26 24.84 5.93
CA TRP A 400 -6.76 25.30 7.22
C TRP A 400 -7.41 26.67 7.08
N PHE A 401 -8.47 26.88 7.84
CA PHE A 401 -9.21 28.14 7.93
C PHE A 401 -9.29 28.58 9.39
N SER A 402 -9.24 29.89 9.64
CA SER A 402 -9.52 30.47 10.95
C SER A 402 -11.00 30.35 11.32
N LYS A 403 -11.35 30.68 12.56
CA LYS A 403 -12.73 30.79 13.05
C LYS A 403 -13.61 31.66 12.16
N GLU A 404 -13.07 32.74 11.60
CA GLU A 404 -13.75 33.69 10.72
C GLU A 404 -13.91 33.16 9.28
N GLY A 405 -13.40 31.96 8.98
CA GLY A 405 -13.43 31.37 7.65
C GLY A 405 -12.33 31.87 6.71
N THR A 406 -11.40 32.69 7.19
CA THR A 406 -10.26 33.14 6.39
C THR A 406 -9.25 32.01 6.25
N LYS A 407 -8.70 31.82 5.04
CA LYS A 407 -7.65 30.83 4.81
C LYS A 407 -6.45 31.12 5.70
N PHE A 408 -6.01 30.12 6.45
CA PHE A 408 -4.91 30.18 7.40
C PHE A 408 -3.64 29.51 6.87
N SER A 409 -3.76 28.32 6.26
CA SER A 409 -2.66 27.66 5.54
C SER A 409 -3.19 26.78 4.41
N GLU A 410 -2.34 26.51 3.42
CA GLU A 410 -2.62 25.62 2.31
C GLU A 410 -1.36 24.88 1.89
N PHE A 411 -1.47 23.55 1.84
CA PHE A 411 -0.43 22.64 1.42
C PHE A 411 -0.88 21.82 0.22
N ARG A 412 0.08 21.44 -0.61
CA ARG A 412 -0.10 20.49 -1.70
C ARG A 412 0.91 19.36 -1.57
N TYR A 413 0.42 18.13 -1.71
CA TYR A 413 1.26 16.94 -1.65
C TYR A 413 1.35 16.31 -3.03
N LYS A 414 2.54 15.79 -3.34
CA LYS A 414 2.81 15.06 -4.58
C LYS A 414 3.34 13.69 -4.23
N TYR A 415 2.91 12.70 -5.00
CA TYR A 415 3.28 11.30 -4.79
C TYR A 415 3.91 10.73 -6.06
N ASP A 416 4.82 9.78 -5.89
CA ASP A 416 5.33 8.98 -7.00
C ASP A 416 4.30 7.92 -7.43
N SER A 417 4.71 7.08 -8.38
CA SER A 417 3.84 6.02 -8.94
C SER A 417 3.69 4.78 -8.05
N ALA A 418 4.47 4.67 -6.97
CA ALA A 418 4.24 3.74 -5.87
C ALA A 418 3.31 4.36 -4.80
N GLY A 419 2.97 5.64 -4.98
CA GLY A 419 2.18 6.46 -4.08
C GLY A 419 2.91 6.80 -2.77
N GLN A 420 4.24 6.91 -2.84
CA GLN A 420 5.09 7.45 -1.78
C GLN A 420 5.16 8.98 -1.90
N LEU A 421 5.15 9.71 -0.78
CA LEU A 421 5.19 11.18 -0.79
C LEU A 421 6.55 11.67 -1.32
N ILE A 422 6.56 12.42 -2.42
CA ILE A 422 7.80 12.99 -3.00
C ILE A 422 7.93 14.50 -2.80
N ALA A 423 6.84 15.20 -2.50
CA ALA A 423 6.92 16.60 -2.13
C ALA A 423 5.73 17.07 -1.31
N LYS A 424 6.00 18.03 -0.42
CA LYS A 424 5.02 18.88 0.24
C LYS A 424 5.36 20.32 -0.14
N ASP A 425 4.51 20.92 -0.97
CA ASP A 425 4.59 22.35 -1.29
C ASP A 425 3.76 23.14 -0.27
N VAL A 426 4.30 24.26 0.20
CA VAL A 426 3.60 25.21 1.07
C VAL A 426 3.14 26.37 0.20
N LEU A 427 1.84 26.44 -0.06
CA LEU A 427 1.27 27.43 -0.99
C LEU A 427 0.89 28.72 -0.27
N PHE A 428 0.48 28.62 0.99
CA PHE A 428 0.08 29.75 1.81
C PHE A 428 0.18 29.38 3.29
N HIS A 429 0.56 30.34 4.14
CA HIS A 429 0.47 30.23 5.59
C HIS A 429 0.49 31.64 6.21
N GLN A 430 -0.14 31.81 7.37
CA GLN A 430 -0.16 33.09 8.09
C GLN A 430 0.89 33.20 9.20
N GLU A 431 1.40 32.07 9.70
CA GLU A 431 2.35 32.00 10.82
C GLU A 431 3.66 31.36 10.38
N ALA A 432 4.78 31.78 10.97
CA ALA A 432 6.05 31.12 10.75
C ALA A 432 6.15 29.84 11.60
N GLY A 433 6.89 28.85 11.11
CA GLY A 433 7.13 27.58 11.80
C GLY A 433 7.73 26.55 10.86
N GLU A 434 8.49 25.59 11.41
CA GLU A 434 9.10 24.50 10.62
C GLU A 434 8.05 23.65 9.89
N GLU A 435 6.83 23.58 10.43
CA GLU A 435 5.69 22.92 9.78
C GLU A 435 5.26 23.58 8.47
N TYR A 436 5.69 24.82 8.20
CA TYR A 436 5.47 25.56 6.95
C TYR A 436 6.69 25.56 6.03
N GLU A 437 7.63 24.62 6.23
CA GLU A 437 8.73 24.41 5.29
C GLU A 437 8.34 23.42 4.19
N PRO A 438 8.68 23.73 2.91
CA PRO A 438 8.59 22.77 1.83
C PRO A 438 9.48 21.55 2.07
N LEU A 439 9.02 20.39 1.61
CA LEU A 439 9.75 19.14 1.69
C LEU A 439 9.80 18.48 0.31
N LYS A 440 10.93 17.85 -0.03
CA LYS A 440 11.06 16.95 -1.17
C LYS A 440 11.78 15.68 -0.73
N TYR A 441 11.39 14.54 -1.30
CA TYR A 441 11.97 13.24 -0.98
C TYR A 441 12.36 12.47 -2.24
N GLU A 442 13.44 11.70 -2.13
CA GLU A 442 13.74 10.60 -3.03
C GLU A 442 13.76 9.29 -2.25
N TRP A 443 13.11 8.27 -2.79
CA TRP A 443 12.94 6.97 -2.14
C TRP A 443 13.87 5.94 -2.77
N ASN A 444 14.51 5.11 -1.93
CA ASN A 444 15.29 3.98 -2.43
C ASN A 444 14.37 2.84 -2.91
N SER A 445 14.99 1.84 -3.54
CA SER A 445 14.30 0.65 -4.05
C SER A 445 13.66 -0.23 -2.98
N ARG A 446 13.80 0.07 -1.68
CA ARG A 446 13.11 -0.62 -0.57
C ARG A 446 11.98 0.22 0.05
N GLY A 447 11.67 1.38 -0.51
CA GLY A 447 10.62 2.24 0.00
C GLY A 447 11.00 3.00 1.27
N ARG A 448 12.27 3.39 1.41
CA ARG A 448 12.76 4.29 2.47
C ARG A 448 13.34 5.56 1.86
N ILE A 449 13.24 6.69 2.54
CA ILE A 449 13.75 7.99 2.08
C ILE A 449 15.28 7.90 1.95
N ALA A 450 15.80 7.93 0.73
CA ALA A 450 17.23 8.00 0.45
C ALA A 450 17.78 9.42 0.60
N GLU A 451 16.98 10.41 0.18
CA GLU A 451 17.34 11.83 0.24
C GLU A 451 16.14 12.69 0.65
N GLU A 452 16.41 13.75 1.39
CA GLU A 452 15.43 14.74 1.82
C GLU A 452 15.96 16.15 1.55
N TRP A 453 15.10 17.00 0.98
CA TRP A 453 15.34 18.43 0.92
C TRP A 453 14.27 19.14 1.75
N ARG A 454 14.70 20.03 2.62
CA ARG A 454 13.84 20.78 3.53
C ARG A 454 14.18 22.26 3.48
N GLY A 455 13.16 23.10 3.58
CA GLY A 455 13.31 24.54 3.78
C GLY A 455 12.89 25.37 2.59
N LEU A 456 12.98 26.69 2.76
CA LEU A 456 12.63 27.65 1.73
C LEU A 456 13.67 27.67 0.60
N PRO A 457 13.31 28.09 -0.63
CA PRO A 457 14.23 28.09 -1.79
C PRO A 457 15.58 28.79 -1.56
N GLN A 458 15.66 29.74 -0.62
CA GLN A 458 16.88 30.46 -0.28
C GLN A 458 17.79 29.74 0.73
N ASN A 459 17.26 28.73 1.43
CA ASN A 459 17.96 27.99 2.48
C ASN A 459 17.48 26.53 2.49
N VAL A 460 17.67 25.84 1.36
CA VAL A 460 17.32 24.42 1.24
C VAL A 460 18.45 23.59 1.85
N GLN A 461 18.10 22.81 2.87
CA GLN A 461 18.95 21.81 3.50
C GLN A 461 18.78 20.48 2.78
N HIS A 462 19.88 19.77 2.52
CA HIS A 462 19.88 18.46 1.86
C HIS A 462 20.47 17.39 2.78
N TYR A 463 19.75 16.28 2.91
CA TYR A 463 20.14 15.15 3.73
C TYR A 463 20.15 13.88 2.89
N THR A 464 21.12 13.00 3.15
CA THR A 464 21.11 11.64 2.60
C THR A 464 21.08 10.61 3.72
N TYR A 465 20.50 9.44 3.44
CA TYR A 465 20.31 8.38 4.42
C TYR A 465 20.66 7.01 3.83
N LYS A 466 21.49 6.26 4.57
CA LYS A 466 21.78 4.85 4.34
C LYS A 466 21.25 4.06 5.54
N TYR A 467 20.70 2.88 5.27
CA TYR A 467 19.95 2.11 6.26
C TYR A 467 20.56 0.74 6.54
N SER A 468 20.40 0.26 7.77
CA SER A 468 20.61 -1.14 8.12
C SER A 468 19.60 -2.03 7.38
N VAL A 469 19.83 -3.35 7.42
CA VAL A 469 18.84 -4.33 6.92
C VAL A 469 17.50 -4.15 7.65
N ARG A 470 17.54 -3.90 8.96
CA ARG A 470 16.36 -3.65 9.81
C ARG A 470 15.68 -2.31 9.53
N GLY A 471 16.40 -1.35 8.99
CA GLY A 471 15.84 -0.04 8.61
C GLY A 471 16.23 1.11 9.50
N GLU A 472 17.15 0.92 10.44
CA GLU A 472 17.75 2.02 11.18
C GLU A 472 18.65 2.83 10.24
N VAL A 473 18.65 4.16 10.36
CA VAL A 473 19.62 5.01 9.65
C VAL A 473 21.01 4.76 10.25
N ILE A 474 21.95 4.25 9.45
CA ILE A 474 23.31 3.89 9.91
C ILE A 474 24.36 4.91 9.50
N SER A 475 24.10 5.69 8.45
CA SER A 475 25.01 6.73 7.96
C SER A 475 24.30 7.62 6.95
N GLY A 476 24.92 8.73 6.55
CA GLY A 476 24.33 9.67 5.61
C GLY A 476 25.17 10.93 5.50
N THR A 477 24.60 11.96 4.90
CA THR A 477 25.18 13.31 4.87
C THR A 477 24.19 14.30 5.45
N GLU A 478 24.69 15.38 6.03
CA GLU A 478 23.86 16.47 6.50
C GLU A 478 24.54 17.83 6.30
N PRO A 479 23.75 18.91 6.19
CA PRO A 479 24.29 20.23 5.88
C PRO A 479 24.94 20.84 7.12
N VAL A 480 26.09 21.48 6.90
CA VAL A 480 26.82 22.24 7.92
C VAL A 480 27.01 23.66 7.43
N GLN A 481 26.65 24.65 8.25
CA GLN A 481 26.65 26.05 7.85
C GLN A 481 28.03 26.49 7.35
N GLY A 482 28.08 26.98 6.10
CA GLY A 482 29.31 27.48 5.48
C GLY A 482 30.32 26.40 5.08
N GLN A 483 29.94 25.12 5.09
CA GLN A 483 30.79 24.00 4.71
C GLN A 483 30.05 23.09 3.71
N ALA A 484 30.81 22.18 3.07
CA ALA A 484 30.21 21.08 2.34
C ALA A 484 29.50 20.13 3.31
N ASP A 485 28.50 19.40 2.81
CA ASP A 485 27.78 18.41 3.60
C ASP A 485 28.75 17.37 4.20
N VAL A 486 28.53 17.03 5.47
CA VAL A 486 29.43 16.16 6.23
C VAL A 486 28.84 14.76 6.28
N GLU A 487 29.66 13.75 5.97
CA GLU A 487 29.27 12.35 6.15
C GLU A 487 29.27 12.00 7.64
N TYR A 488 28.20 11.32 8.06
CA TYR A 488 28.05 10.79 9.40
C TYR A 488 27.84 9.29 9.42
N VAL A 489 28.25 8.66 10.51
CA VAL A 489 28.02 7.23 10.78
C VAL A 489 27.49 7.08 12.21
N TYR A 490 26.52 6.19 12.41
CA TYR A 490 26.02 5.80 13.72
C TYR A 490 26.63 4.46 14.15
N LYS A 491 26.99 4.36 15.44
CA LYS A 491 27.27 3.09 16.13
C LYS A 491 26.20 2.83 17.18
N PHE A 492 25.62 1.64 17.17
CA PHE A 492 24.47 1.26 17.99
C PHE A 492 24.85 0.25 19.07
N TYR A 493 24.13 0.29 20.19
CA TYR A 493 24.19 -0.66 21.29
C TYR A 493 22.76 -0.99 21.72
N ASN A 494 22.40 -2.27 21.63
CA ASN A 494 21.02 -2.73 21.73
C ASN A 494 20.74 -3.41 23.07
N ASP A 495 19.47 -3.42 23.48
CA ASP A 495 18.98 -4.27 24.56
C ASP A 495 18.72 -5.72 24.10
N GLU A 496 18.24 -6.54 25.04
CA GLU A 496 17.93 -7.96 24.83
C GLU A 496 16.78 -8.17 23.81
N HIS A 497 15.92 -7.18 23.62
CA HIS A 497 14.86 -7.18 22.59
C HIS A 497 15.36 -6.69 21.22
N GLY A 498 16.62 -6.23 21.14
CA GLY A 498 17.23 -5.72 19.92
C GLY A 498 16.89 -4.25 19.62
N ASN A 499 16.31 -3.52 20.56
CA ASN A 499 16.11 -2.07 20.48
C ASN A 499 17.37 -1.33 20.90
N TRP A 500 17.77 -0.29 20.18
CA TRP A 500 18.98 0.45 20.56
C TRP A 500 18.74 1.26 21.85
N LYS A 501 19.54 1.02 22.88
CA LYS A 501 19.55 1.83 24.13
C LYS A 501 20.52 2.97 24.05
N LYS A 502 21.51 2.86 23.19
CA LYS A 502 22.53 3.87 22.96
C LYS A 502 22.89 3.89 21.50
N ARG A 503 23.01 5.09 20.93
CA ARG A 503 23.69 5.28 19.66
C ARG A 503 24.58 6.52 19.71
N VAL A 504 25.67 6.47 18.97
CA VAL A 504 26.62 7.59 18.89
C VAL A 504 26.83 7.92 17.43
N LYS A 505 26.69 9.20 17.10
CA LYS A 505 26.96 9.77 15.77
C LYS A 505 28.41 10.21 15.69
N PHE A 506 29.06 9.91 14.58
CA PHE A 506 30.43 10.29 14.28
C PHE A 506 30.50 11.10 13.00
N PHE A 507 31.32 12.16 12.97
CA PHE A 507 31.80 12.80 11.74
C PHE A 507 33.29 12.50 11.61
N ASN A 508 33.74 11.91 10.50
CA ASN A 508 35.15 11.58 10.28
C ASN A 508 35.81 10.89 11.50
N ASP A 509 35.14 9.86 12.04
CA ASP A 509 35.52 9.12 13.26
C ASP A 509 35.54 9.90 14.58
N VAL A 510 35.19 11.19 14.57
CA VAL A 510 35.03 12.00 15.79
C VAL A 510 33.58 11.89 16.28
N PRO A 511 33.33 11.43 17.52
CA PRO A 511 31.98 11.37 18.06
C PRO A 511 31.46 12.79 18.31
N VAL A 512 30.25 13.09 17.83
CA VAL A 512 29.64 14.42 17.92
C VAL A 512 28.32 14.44 18.69
N LEU A 513 27.55 13.35 18.62
CA LEU A 513 26.26 13.24 19.28
C LEU A 513 26.16 11.89 19.98
N TYR A 514 25.75 11.93 21.24
CA TYR A 514 25.52 10.77 22.08
C TYR A 514 24.04 10.71 22.44
N GLU A 515 23.37 9.61 22.11
CA GLU A 515 21.93 9.44 22.34
C GLU A 515 21.65 8.17 23.12
N GLU A 516 20.70 8.27 24.05
CA GLU A 516 20.24 7.15 24.87
C GLU A 516 18.73 7.03 24.83
N ARG A 517 18.26 5.79 24.87
CA ARG A 517 16.85 5.46 25.03
C ARG A 517 16.63 4.56 26.25
N GLU A 518 15.58 4.89 27.00
CA GLU A 518 15.07 4.06 28.07
C GLU A 518 13.73 3.49 27.66
N TYR A 519 13.54 2.19 27.94
CA TYR A 519 12.36 1.44 27.53
C TYR A 519 11.69 0.83 28.76
N VAL A 520 10.36 0.87 28.76
CA VAL A 520 9.53 0.07 29.66
C VAL A 520 8.70 -0.84 28.78
N TYR A 521 8.71 -2.14 29.08
CA TYR A 521 7.92 -3.15 28.37
C TYR A 521 6.70 -3.54 29.18
N TYR A 522 5.65 -4.01 28.51
CA TYR A 522 4.57 -4.73 29.18
C TYR A 522 5.09 -6.03 29.81
N LYS A 523 4.48 -6.42 30.93
CA LYS A 523 4.83 -7.65 31.66
C LYS A 523 4.13 -8.86 31.06
#